data_AF-I4H782-F1
#
_entry.id   AF-I4H782-F1
#
_cell.length_a   1.000
_cell.length_b   1.000
_cell.length_c   1.000
_cell.angle_alpha   90.00
_cell.angle_beta   90.00
_cell.angle_gamma   90.00
#
_symmetry.space_group_name_H-M   'P 1'
#
loop_
_entity.id
_entity.type
_entity.pdbx_description
1 polymer ?
#
loop_
_entity_poly.entity_id
_entity_poly.type
_entity_poly.pdbx_seq_one_letter_code
_entity_poly.pdbx_strand_id
1 'polypeptide(L)' 'MKTAVIVPPIKCQGIKTKLVSSIKGLADQQNFDRWIEPFCGSELVAFN' A
#
# COMPACT_ATOMS: atom_id res chain seq x y z
N MET A 1 -2.39 -12.98 -13.68
CA MET A 1 -1.46 -13.54 -12.67
C MET A 1 -1.76 -12.86 -11.35
N LYS A 2 -1.80 -13.59 -10.23
CA LYS A 2 -2.04 -13.00 -8.91
C LYS A 2 -0.72 -12.43 -8.40
N THR A 3 -0.56 -11.11 -8.40
CA THR A 3 0.63 -10.47 -7.84
C THR A 3 0.65 -10.69 -6.33
N ALA A 4 1.74 -11.24 -5.80
CA ALA A 4 1.90 -11.42 -4.37
C ALA A 4 2.05 -10.05 -3.70
N VAL A 5 1.42 -9.86 -2.54
CA VAL A 5 1.60 -8.64 -1.74
C VAL A 5 3.01 -8.66 -1.13
N ILE A 6 3.78 -7.61 -1.39
CA ILE A 6 5.10 -7.41 -0.78
C ILE A 6 4.87 -6.97 0.65
N VAL A 7 5.26 -7.82 1.62
CA VAL A 7 5.11 -7.52 3.06
C VAL A 7 6.48 -7.16 3.64
N PRO A 8 6.72 -5.90 4.04
CA PRO A 8 7.98 -5.47 4.63
C PRO A 8 8.34 -6.24 5.92
N PRO A 9 9.63 -6.50 6.18
CA PRO A 9 10.09 -7.35 7.30
C PRO A 9 10.07 -6.62 8.66
N ILE A 10 9.16 -5.65 8.84
CA ILE A 10 9.00 -4.86 10.07
C ILE A 10 7.57 -4.98 10.54
N LYS A 11 7.37 -5.45 11.77
CA LYS A 11 6.06 -5.51 12.40
C LYS A 11 5.61 -4.11 12.80
N CYS A 12 4.49 -3.65 12.25
CA CYS A 12 3.84 -2.41 12.65
C CYS A 12 2.38 -2.66 13.02
N GLN A 13 1.91 -2.00 14.09
CA GLN A 13 0.50 -1.99 14.43
C GLN A 13 -0.28 -1.26 13.31
N GLY A 14 -1.38 -1.87 12.85
CA GLY A 14 -2.19 -1.30 11.77
C GLY A 14 -1.65 -1.53 10.35
N ILE A 15 -0.79 -2.53 10.14
CA ILE A 15 -0.30 -2.89 8.80
C ILE A 15 -1.46 -3.23 7.84
N LYS A 16 -1.47 -2.62 6.65
CA LYS A 16 -2.62 -2.62 5.72
C LYS A 16 -2.67 -3.85 4.78
N THR A 17 -2.11 -5.00 5.15
CA THR A 17 -1.91 -6.17 4.24
C THR A 17 -3.20 -6.65 3.58
N LYS A 18 -4.31 -6.61 4.31
CA LYS A 18 -5.63 -7.01 3.82
C LYS A 18 -6.32 -5.96 2.94
N LEU A 19 -5.84 -4.72 2.93
CA LEU A 19 -6.46 -3.58 2.25
C LEU A 19 -5.74 -3.18 0.97
N VAL A 20 -4.58 -3.77 0.66
CA VAL A 20 -3.75 -3.43 -0.52
C VAL A 20 -4.57 -3.42 -1.80
N SER A 21 -5.40 -4.43 -2.04
CA SER A 21 -6.23 -4.51 -3.25
C SER A 21 -7.26 -3.37 -3.35
N SER A 22 -7.86 -2.98 -2.22
CA SER A 22 -8.84 -1.90 -2.18
C SER A 22 -8.19 -0.53 -2.35
N ILE A 23 -7.03 -0.31 -1.73
CA ILE A 23 -6.25 0.93 -1.86
C ILE A 23 -5.83 1.11 -3.32
N LYS A 24 -5.27 0.05 -3.94
CA LYS A 24 -4.88 0.07 -5.34
C LYS A 24 -6.05 0.37 -6.27
N GLY A 25 -7.18 -0.33 -6.09
CA GLY A 25 -8.37 -0.09 -6.91
C GLY A 25 -8.92 1.34 -6.81
N LEU A 26 -8.77 2.01 -5.67
CA LEU A 26 -9.12 3.41 -5.51
C LEU A 26 -8.06 4.36 -6.09
N ALA A 27 -6.77 4.06 -5.87
CA ALA A 27 -5.66 4.85 -6.39
C ALA A 27 -5.64 4.87 -7.92
N ASP A 28 -5.89 3.72 -8.56
CA ASP A 28 -5.96 3.59 -10.03
C ASP A 28 -7.09 4.44 -10.67
N GLN A 29 -8.05 4.91 -9.87
CA GLN A 29 -9.14 5.80 -10.32
C GLN A 29 -8.79 7.29 -10.20
N GLN A 30 -7.65 7.63 -9.58
CA GLN A 30 -7.23 9.01 -9.35
C GLN A 30 -6.09 9.38 -10.30
N ASN A 31 -6.12 10.61 -10.81
CA ASN A 31 -4.98 11.18 -11.55
C ASN A 31 -4.14 12.01 -10.57
N PHE A 32 -2.91 11.56 -10.31
CA PHE A 32 -1.94 12.28 -9.49
C PHE A 32 -0.52 12.04 -9.99
N ASP A 33 0.33 13.07 -9.89
CA ASP A 33 1.74 12.97 -10.30
C ASP A 33 2.65 12.44 -9.18
N ARG A 34 2.21 12.58 -7.93
CA ARG A 34 3.00 12.24 -6.75
C ARG A 34 2.13 11.65 -5.65
N TRP A 35 2.55 10.49 -5.16
CA TRP A 35 2.02 9.90 -3.93
C TRP A 35 2.76 10.46 -2.72
N ILE A 36 2.03 10.94 -1.72
CA ILE A 36 2.59 11.43 -0.45
C ILE A 36 1.87 10.67 0.67
N GLU A 37 2.62 9.89 1.45
CA GLU A 37 2.08 9.14 2.60
C GLU A 37 2.72 9.64 3.91
N PRO A 38 2.12 10.62 4.59
CA PRO A 38 2.66 11.18 5.84
C PRO A 38 2.75 10.14 6.98
N PHE A 39 1.95 9.08 6.90
CA PHE A 39 1.85 8.00 7.89
C PHE A 39 2.16 6.63 7.24
N CYS A 40 3.37 6.48 6.68
CA CYS A 40 3.75 5.28 5.92
C CYS A 40 3.87 4.02 6.77
N GLY A 41 4.19 4.14 8.06
CA GLY A 41 4.36 3.00 8.97
C GLY A 41 5.44 2.03 8.47
N SER A 42 5.06 0.81 8.11
CA SER A 42 5.97 -0.19 7.54
C SER A 42 6.20 -0.04 6.03
N GLU A 43 5.69 1.02 5.39
CA GLU A 43 5.78 1.29 3.95
C GLU A 43 5.08 0.27 3.04
N LEU A 44 4.18 -0.55 3.59
CA LEU A 44 3.45 -1.58 2.84
C LEU A 44 2.75 -1.02 1.59
N VAL A 45 2.12 0.16 1.69
CA VAL A 45 1.38 0.75 0.56
C VAL A 45 2.33 1.26 -0.52
N ALA A 46 3.48 1.82 -0.15
CA ALA A 46 4.47 2.29 -1.12
C ALA A 46 5.09 1.14 -1.95
N PHE A 47 5.19 -0.07 -1.38
CA PHE A 47 5.72 -1.24 -2.06
C PHE A 47 4.70 -2.02 -2.92
N ASN A 48 3.40 -1.67 -2.94
CA ASN A 48 2.35 -2.46 -3.61
C ASN A 48 1.40 -1.64 -4.50
#